data_AF-A0AAW1FGX7-F1
#
_entry.id   AF-A0AAW1FGX7-F1
#
_cell.length_a   1.000
_cell.length_b   1.000
_cell.length_c   1.000
_cell.angle_alpha   90.00
_cell.angle_beta   90.00
_cell.angle_gamma   90.00
#
_symmetry.space_group_name_H-M   'P 1'
#
loop_
_entity.id
_entity.type
_entity.pdbx_description
1 polymer ?
#
loop_
_entity_poly.entity_id
_entity_poly.type
_entity_poly.pdbx_seq_one_letter_code
_entity_poly.pdbx_strand_id
1 'polypeptide(L)'
;MDIIKHGLLSWLIFLLWIKGLTDASDVTQPDILWEVQGDNATMTCSHTKGSSYYQMYWYRQLPGETMKLAVFTLANTEHSFEPDFRGDKYSATKPDAHSGTFTVKNLQPADKGLYFCAVSQHSDTVN
;
A
#
# COMPACT_ATOMS: atom_id res chain seq x y z
N MET A 1 28.09 49.19 -5.59
CA MET A 1 27.95 48.12 -4.56
C MET A 1 26.76 47.24 -4.93
N ASP A 2 26.66 46.87 -6.22
CA ASP A 2 25.38 46.47 -6.83
C ASP A 2 25.49 45.14 -7.59
N ILE A 3 26.70 44.63 -7.82
CA ILE A 3 26.93 43.33 -8.49
C ILE A 3 26.77 42.16 -7.50
N ILE A 4 27.08 42.37 -6.21
CA ILE A 4 27.03 41.33 -5.16
C ILE A 4 25.58 40.97 -4.79
N LYS A 5 24.65 41.93 -4.87
CA LYS A 5 23.23 41.74 -4.53
C LYS A 5 22.49 40.83 -5.52
N HIS A 6 22.82 40.93 -6.81
CA HIS A 6 22.22 40.09 -7.86
C HIS A 6 22.67 38.63 -7.76
N GLY A 7 23.92 38.38 -7.36
CA GLY A 7 24.43 37.01 -7.15
C GLY A 7 23.78 36.30 -5.96
N LEU A 8 23.58 37.01 -4.83
CA LEU A 8 22.93 36.48 -3.64
C LEU A 8 21.44 36.16 -3.87
N LEU A 9 20.72 37.05 -4.58
CA LEU A 9 19.31 36.83 -4.88
C LEU A 9 19.11 35.65 -5.86
N SER A 10 20.00 35.51 -6.85
CA SER A 10 19.98 34.39 -7.79
C SER A 10 20.27 33.03 -7.12
N TRP A 11 21.14 33.01 -6.11
CA TRP A 11 21.44 31.78 -5.36
C TRP A 11 20.23 31.35 -4.50
N LEU A 12 19.57 32.29 -3.84
CA LEU A 12 18.36 32.01 -3.05
C LEU A 12 17.23 31.41 -3.89
N ILE A 13 17.09 31.85 -5.14
CA ILE A 13 16.08 31.30 -6.06
C ILE A 13 16.43 29.86 -6.51
N PHE A 14 17.72 29.53 -6.67
CA PHE A 14 18.16 28.17 -7.03
C PHE A 14 17.87 27.14 -5.92
N LEU A 15 17.95 27.56 -4.64
CA LEU A 15 17.58 26.71 -3.49
C LEU A 15 16.07 26.45 -3.38
N LEU A 16 15.24 27.32 -3.96
CA LEU A 16 13.77 27.19 -3.99
C LEU A 16 13.26 26.27 -5.12
N TRP A 17 14.10 25.92 -6.09
CA TRP A 17 13.77 25.03 -7.21
C TRP A 17 14.21 23.58 -7.04
N ILE A 18 14.73 23.20 -5.87
CA ILE A 18 14.83 21.78 -5.51
C ILE A 18 13.49 21.34 -4.93
N LYS A 19 12.42 21.49 -5.71
CA LYS A 19 11.20 20.71 -5.49
C LYS A 19 11.58 19.30 -5.93
N GLY A 20 12.07 18.50 -4.99
CA GLY A 20 12.49 17.13 -5.27
C GLY A 20 11.40 16.43 -6.07
N LEU A 21 11.77 15.84 -7.21
CA LEU A 21 10.94 14.82 -7.85
C LEU A 21 10.93 13.64 -6.87
N THR A 22 9.95 13.60 -5.98
CA THR A 22 9.59 12.36 -5.32
C THR A 22 8.99 11.49 -6.42
N ASP A 23 9.69 10.42 -6.80
CA ASP A 23 9.13 9.38 -7.64
C ASP A 23 7.83 8.93 -6.97
N ALA A 24 6.69 9.26 -7.57
CA ALA A 24 5.41 8.90 -6.98
C ALA A 24 5.33 7.38 -7.05
N SER A 25 5.25 6.71 -5.90
CA SER A 25 5.06 5.26 -5.89
C SER A 25 3.80 4.95 -6.70
N ASP A 26 3.96 4.18 -7.76
CA ASP A 26 2.86 3.72 -8.61
C ASP A 26 1.77 2.96 -7.83
N VAL A 27 2.07 2.54 -6.60
CA VAL A 27 1.15 1.91 -5.65
C VAL A 27 1.07 2.77 -4.39
N THR A 28 -0.14 3.10 -3.97
CA THR A 28 -0.42 3.96 -2.82
C THR A 28 -1.19 3.18 -1.76
N GLN A 29 -0.73 3.25 -0.52
CA GLN A 29 -1.41 2.76 0.68
C GLN A 29 -1.11 3.71 1.85
N PRO A 30 -1.89 3.71 2.94
CA PRO A 30 -1.54 4.47 4.15
C PRO A 30 -0.18 4.03 4.72
N ASP A 31 0.67 5.00 5.08
CA ASP A 31 1.95 4.70 5.75
C ASP A 31 1.74 4.12 7.15
N ILE A 32 0.73 4.63 7.86
CA ILE A 32 0.38 4.23 9.22
C ILE A 32 -1.14 4.21 9.35
N LEU A 33 -1.68 3.17 9.97
CA LEU A 33 -3.09 3.02 10.30
C LEU A 33 -3.21 2.66 11.79
N TRP A 34 -3.85 3.55 12.56
CA TRP A 34 -4.13 3.36 13.98
C TRP A 34 -5.62 3.20 14.20
N GLU A 35 -6.00 2.15 14.91
CA GLU A 35 -7.39 1.87 15.25
C GLU A 35 -7.48 1.35 16.69
N VAL A 36 -8.69 1.40 17.25
CA VAL A 36 -8.94 0.97 18.63
C VAL A 36 -9.03 -0.56 18.69
N GLN A 37 -8.56 -1.14 19.80
CA GLN A 37 -8.74 -2.57 20.04
C GLN A 37 -10.23 -2.94 20.01
N GLY A 38 -10.58 -4.03 19.33
CA GLY A 38 -11.96 -4.46 19.12
C GLY A 38 -12.62 -3.90 17.85
N ASP A 39 -12.11 -2.80 17.29
CA ASP A 39 -12.59 -2.27 16.01
C ASP A 39 -12.02 -3.04 14.83
N ASN A 40 -12.46 -2.69 13.62
CA ASN A 40 -11.91 -3.22 12.37
C ASN A 40 -10.94 -2.21 11.78
N ALA A 41 -9.74 -2.64 11.39
CA ALA A 41 -8.84 -1.83 10.58
C ALA A 41 -8.97 -2.19 9.11
N THR A 42 -9.26 -1.21 8.26
CA THR A 42 -9.32 -1.37 6.80
C THR A 42 -8.18 -0.61 6.14
N MET A 43 -7.22 -1.35 5.57
CA MET A 43 -6.17 -0.80 4.72
C MET A 43 -6.68 -0.67 3.29
N THR A 44 -6.50 0.51 2.71
CA THR A 44 -6.82 0.80 1.30
C THR A 44 -5.55 0.73 0.46
N CYS A 45 -5.67 0.24 -0.77
CA CYS A 45 -4.59 0.23 -1.75
C CYS A 45 -5.10 0.72 -3.10
N SER A 46 -4.34 1.57 -3.77
CA SER A 46 -4.61 2.04 -5.13
C SER A 46 -3.35 2.09 -5.98
N HIS A 47 -3.47 2.13 -7.31
CA HIS A 47 -2.31 2.27 -8.20
C HIS A 47 -2.62 3.00 -9.51
N THR A 48 -1.55 3.50 -10.15
CA THR A 48 -1.58 4.24 -11.43
C THR A 48 -1.05 3.45 -12.62
N LYS A 49 -0.68 2.17 -12.42
CA LYS A 49 -0.05 1.32 -13.46
C LYS A 49 -0.94 0.91 -14.66
N GLY A 50 -2.22 1.29 -14.67
CA GLY A 50 -3.18 0.94 -15.70
C GLY A 50 -3.96 -0.36 -15.43
N SER A 51 -5.02 -0.59 -16.22
CA SER A 51 -6.01 -1.64 -15.97
C SER A 51 -5.50 -3.07 -16.20
N SER A 52 -4.34 -3.25 -16.83
CA SER A 52 -3.69 -4.56 -16.96
C SER A 52 -3.13 -5.07 -15.64
N TYR A 53 -2.94 -4.22 -14.63
CA TYR A 53 -2.59 -4.61 -13.26
C TYR A 53 -3.84 -4.97 -12.46
N TYR A 54 -4.59 -5.97 -12.91
CA TYR A 54 -5.88 -6.33 -12.32
C TYR A 54 -5.76 -7.28 -11.12
N GLN A 55 -4.54 -7.62 -10.70
CA GLN A 55 -4.26 -8.50 -9.57
C GLN A 55 -3.72 -7.68 -8.39
N MET A 56 -4.16 -7.99 -7.18
CA MET A 56 -3.65 -7.35 -5.95
C MET A 56 -3.41 -8.39 -4.86
N TYR A 57 -2.24 -8.30 -4.25
CA TYR A 57 -1.75 -9.17 -3.19
C TYR A 57 -1.67 -8.37 -1.90
N TRP A 58 -2.04 -9.01 -0.80
CA TRP A 58 -1.96 -8.42 0.52
C TRP A 58 -1.05 -9.27 1.40
N TYR A 59 -0.03 -8.63 1.95
CA TYR A 59 0.97 -9.25 2.80
C TYR A 59 0.85 -8.77 4.23
N ARG A 60 1.24 -9.63 5.17
CA ARG A 60 1.41 -9.30 6.58
C ARG A 60 2.78 -9.73 7.06
N GLN A 61 3.39 -8.91 7.90
CA GLN A 61 4.59 -9.25 8.65
C GLN A 61 4.42 -8.81 10.11
N LEU A 62 4.30 -9.77 11.01
CA LEU A 62 4.31 -9.52 12.46
C LEU A 62 5.75 -9.38 12.98
N PRO A 63 5.97 -8.70 14.12
CA PRO A 63 7.30 -8.60 14.72
C PRO A 63 7.93 -9.97 14.95
N GLY A 64 9.11 -10.20 14.37
CA GLY A 64 9.84 -11.47 14.48
C GLY A 64 9.41 -12.55 13.48
N GLU A 65 8.39 -12.30 12.64
CA GLU A 65 7.99 -13.20 11.56
C GLU A 65 8.53 -12.77 10.19
N THR A 66 8.62 -13.72 9.27
CA THR A 66 8.80 -13.42 7.85
C THR A 66 7.50 -12.89 7.25
N MET A 67 7.62 -12.15 6.14
CA MET A 67 6.45 -11.69 5.39
C MET A 67 5.67 -12.87 4.81
N LYS A 68 4.35 -12.88 4.99
CA LYS A 68 3.44 -13.91 4.48
C LYS A 68 2.40 -13.27 3.57
N LEU A 69 2.09 -13.94 2.45
CA LEU A 69 0.91 -13.61 1.65
C LEU A 69 -0.33 -13.97 2.48
N ALA A 70 -1.24 -13.02 2.63
CA ALA A 70 -2.51 -13.24 3.32
C ALA A 70 -3.60 -13.62 2.32
N VAL A 71 -3.72 -12.82 1.26
CA VAL A 71 -4.78 -12.98 0.27
C VAL A 71 -4.37 -12.45 -1.09
N PHE A 72 -4.79 -13.19 -2.10
CA PHE A 72 -4.77 -12.81 -3.50
C PHE A 72 -6.16 -12.39 -3.96
N THR A 73 -6.24 -11.28 -4.68
CA THR A 73 -7.50 -10.72 -5.20
C THR A 73 -7.39 -10.39 -6.68
N LEU A 74 -8.45 -10.69 -7.41
CA LEU A 74 -8.64 -10.35 -8.83
C LEU A 74 -9.77 -9.33 -8.94
N ALA A 75 -9.64 -8.37 -9.86
CA ALA A 75 -10.66 -7.35 -10.06
C ALA A 75 -12.01 -7.98 -10.43
N ASN A 76 -13.07 -7.58 -9.73
CA ASN A 76 -14.46 -8.02 -9.96
C ASN A 76 -14.72 -9.54 -9.75
N THR A 77 -13.85 -10.28 -9.07
CA THR A 77 -14.06 -11.71 -8.82
C THR A 77 -13.72 -12.09 -7.38
N GLU A 78 -13.92 -13.38 -7.05
CA GLU A 78 -13.62 -13.93 -5.73
C GLU A 78 -12.13 -13.87 -5.36
N HIS A 79 -11.87 -13.78 -4.07
CA HIS A 79 -10.53 -13.72 -3.47
C HIS A 79 -10.08 -15.09 -2.98
N SER A 80 -8.76 -15.31 -2.93
CA SER A 80 -8.16 -16.55 -2.44
C SER A 80 -7.29 -16.26 -1.21
N PHE A 81 -7.77 -16.66 -0.04
CA PHE A 81 -7.01 -16.59 1.21
C PHE A 81 -6.07 -17.77 1.37
N GLU A 82 -4.83 -17.48 1.76
CA GLU A 82 -3.88 -18.50 2.19
C GLU A 82 -4.40 -19.26 3.42
N PRO A 83 -4.04 -20.54 3.63
CA PRO A 83 -4.60 -21.38 4.69
C PRO A 83 -4.58 -20.74 6.09
N ASP A 84 -3.48 -20.07 6.46
CA ASP A 84 -3.28 -19.39 7.75
C ASP A 84 -4.18 -18.16 7.95
N PHE A 85 -4.82 -17.68 6.88
CA PHE A 85 -5.64 -16.47 6.86
C PHE A 85 -7.11 -16.74 6.54
N ARG A 86 -7.51 -18.02 6.46
CA ARG A 86 -8.92 -18.40 6.29
C ARG A 86 -9.73 -18.13 7.57
N GLY A 87 -11.03 -17.88 7.39
CA GLY A 87 -11.97 -17.59 8.46
C GLY A 87 -12.37 -16.11 8.52
N ASP A 88 -13.10 -15.74 9.57
CA ASP A 88 -13.81 -14.45 9.59
C ASP A 88 -12.94 -13.25 10.01
N LYS A 89 -11.69 -13.51 10.43
CA LYS A 89 -10.74 -12.50 10.93
C LYS A 89 -10.34 -11.49 9.85
N TYR A 90 -10.33 -11.90 8.60
CA TYR A 90 -9.89 -11.06 7.48
C TYR A 90 -10.99 -10.96 6.41
N SER A 91 -10.99 -9.86 5.66
CA SER A 91 -11.80 -9.72 4.45
C SER A 91 -11.08 -8.83 3.45
N ALA A 92 -11.22 -9.13 2.17
CA ALA A 92 -10.60 -8.34 1.11
C ALA A 92 -11.61 -8.03 0.00
N THR A 93 -11.47 -6.87 -0.62
CA THR A 93 -12.26 -6.48 -1.79
C THR A 93 -11.35 -5.91 -2.87
N LYS A 94 -11.72 -6.15 -4.13
CA LYS A 94 -11.10 -5.54 -5.29
C LYS A 94 -12.18 -5.17 -6.32
N PRO A 95 -12.87 -4.04 -6.10
CA PRO A 95 -14.03 -3.66 -6.90
C PRO A 95 -13.66 -3.25 -8.33
N ASP A 96 -12.40 -2.92 -8.59
CA ASP A 96 -11.92 -2.53 -9.92
C ASP A 96 -10.44 -2.87 -10.09
N ALA A 97 -9.90 -2.60 -11.28
CA ALA A 97 -8.51 -2.89 -11.59
C ALA A 97 -7.54 -2.09 -10.71
N HIS A 98 -7.86 -0.85 -10.32
CA HIS A 98 -6.95 0.13 -9.71
C HIS A 98 -6.98 0.13 -8.19
N SER A 99 -8.07 -0.28 -7.56
CA SER A 99 -8.28 -0.15 -6.12
C SER A 99 -8.67 -1.45 -5.43
N GLY A 100 -8.38 -1.54 -4.14
CA GLY A 100 -8.80 -2.65 -3.28
C GLY A 100 -8.66 -2.32 -1.80
N THR A 101 -9.26 -3.16 -0.96
CA THR A 101 -9.17 -3.06 0.49
C THR A 101 -8.87 -4.39 1.14
N PHE A 102 -8.17 -4.34 2.27
CA PHE A 102 -7.94 -5.47 3.18
C PHE A 102 -8.29 -5.06 4.59
N THR A 103 -9.15 -5.83 5.23
CA THR A 103 -9.66 -5.54 6.57
C THR A 103 -9.25 -6.62 7.55
N VAL A 104 -8.69 -6.20 8.68
CA VAL A 104 -8.47 -7.03 9.86
C VAL A 104 -9.59 -6.71 10.85
N LYS A 105 -10.46 -7.69 11.13
CA LYS A 105 -11.64 -7.49 11.98
C LYS A 105 -11.32 -7.72 13.45
N ASN A 106 -12.02 -7.06 14.37
CA ASN A 106 -11.91 -7.25 15.82
C ASN A 106 -10.45 -7.26 16.29
N LEU A 107 -9.77 -6.12 16.15
CA LEU A 107 -8.35 -5.97 16.40
C LEU A 107 -7.94 -6.42 17.80
N GLN A 108 -6.81 -7.14 17.84
CA GLN A 108 -6.13 -7.58 19.05
C GLN A 108 -4.69 -7.07 19.04
N PRO A 109 -4.02 -6.97 20.20
CA PRO A 109 -2.62 -6.55 20.27
C PRO A 109 -1.68 -7.39 19.39
N ALA A 110 -2.02 -8.66 19.16
CA ALA A 110 -1.27 -9.58 18.30
C ALA A 110 -1.38 -9.25 16.80
N ASP A 111 -2.35 -8.44 16.38
CA ASP A 111 -2.49 -8.00 14.99
C ASP A 111 -1.56 -6.82 14.65
N LYS A 112 -0.84 -6.26 15.63
CA LYS A 112 0.10 -5.17 15.39
C LYS A 112 1.27 -5.68 14.54
N GLY A 113 1.42 -5.13 13.35
CA GLY A 113 2.50 -5.48 12.43
C GLY A 113 2.51 -4.60 11.19
N LEU A 114 3.33 -4.99 10.23
CA LEU A 114 3.39 -4.36 8.92
C LEU A 114 2.43 -5.07 7.97
N TYR A 115 1.72 -4.28 7.18
CA TYR A 115 0.79 -4.75 6.16
C TYR A 115 1.11 -4.02 4.85
N PHE A 116 1.19 -4.78 3.76
CA PHE A 116 1.55 -4.24 2.45
C PHE A 116 0.61 -4.73 1.36
N CYS A 117 0.35 -3.90 0.37
CA CYS A 117 -0.24 -4.33 -0.89
C CYS A 117 0.81 -4.33 -2.01
N ALA A 118 0.61 -5.23 -2.98
CA ALA A 118 1.32 -5.23 -4.25
C ALA A 118 0.34 -5.50 -5.39
N VAL A 119 0.69 -5.08 -6.61
CA VAL A 119 -0.14 -5.29 -7.80
C VAL A 119 0.68 -5.88 -8.93
N SER A 120 0.06 -6.76 -9.73
CA SER A 120 0.70 -7.44 -10.86
C SER A 120 -0.23 -7.52 -12.07
N GLN A 121 0.39 -7.62 -13.25
CA GLN A 121 -0.31 -7.99 -14.49
C GLN A 121 -0.44 -9.51 -14.66
N HIS A 122 0.50 -10.27 -14.06
CA HIS A 122 0.64 -11.71 -14.23
C HIS A 122 0.45 -12.41 -12.88
N SER A 123 -0.12 -13.61 -12.89
CA SER A 123 -0.21 -14.43 -11.70
C SER A 123 1.06 -15.27 -11.56
N ASP A 124 1.71 -15.24 -10.40
CA ASP A 124 2.76 -16.18 -10.04
C ASP A 124 2.23 -17.56 -9.62
N THR A 125 0.90 -17.76 -9.63
CA THR A 125 0.32 -19.10 -9.39
C THR A 125 0.49 -19.96 -10.64
N VAL A 126 1.50 -20.82 -10.62
CA VAL A 126 1.57 -21.97 -11.52
C VAL A 126 0.35 -22.85 -11.21
N ASN A 127 -0.49 -23.08 -12.21
CA ASN A 127 -1.59 -24.06 -12.16
C ASN A 127 -1.08 -25.45 -11.76
#